data_AF-A0A9R1WY92-F1
#
_entry.id   AF-A0A9R1WY92-F1
#
_cell.length_a   1.000
_cell.length_b   1.000
_cell.length_c   1.000
_cell.angle_alpha   90.00
_cell.angle_beta   90.00
_cell.angle_gamma   90.00
#
_symmetry.space_group_name_H-M   'P 1'
#
loop_
_entity.id
_entity.type
_entity.pdbx_description
1 polymer ?
#
loop_
_entity_poly.entity_id
_entity_poly.type
_entity_poly.pdbx_seq_one_letter_code
_entity_poly.pdbx_strand_id
1 'polypeptide(L)'
;MESPMGKAIHSCITMAISDFYALLIHTRDSEGHPDKALSAVYNLLKKAKVQAIIGPETHLPSKLLSLVADKATVPIFSFASLSSREHPYLFQIKQDKSSMAKSIVALVKSYNWMDVIFVHEDNDDGTEI
;
A
#
# COMPACT_ATOMS: atom_id res chain seq x y z
N MET A 1 3.49 -12.60 10.98
CA MET A 1 3.45 -12.06 9.61
C MET A 1 3.44 -13.26 8.71
N GLU A 2 2.25 -13.83 8.52
CA GLU A 2 2.15 -15.19 7.98
C GLU A 2 1.86 -15.25 6.48
N SER A 3 1.32 -14.18 5.90
CA SER A 3 1.04 -14.11 4.46
C SER A 3 2.34 -14.18 3.64
N PRO A 4 2.32 -14.82 2.45
CA PRO A 4 3.48 -14.83 1.56
C PRO A 4 3.96 -13.42 1.19
N MET A 5 3.02 -12.50 0.94
CA MET A 5 3.33 -11.08 0.65
C MET A 5 4.01 -10.40 1.84
N GLY A 6 3.45 -10.53 3.05
CA GLY A 6 4.03 -9.93 4.25
C GLY A 6 5.43 -10.47 4.56
N LYS A 7 5.66 -11.78 4.35
CA LYS A 7 7.00 -12.40 4.47
C LYS A 7 7.99 -11.81 3.47
N ALA A 8 7.58 -11.64 2.22
CA ALA A 8 8.42 -11.04 1.17
C ALA A 8 8.76 -9.58 1.49
N ILE A 9 7.75 -8.76 1.83
CA ILE A 9 7.92 -7.35 2.21
C ILE A 9 8.89 -7.23 3.39
N HIS A 10 8.70 -8.05 4.43
CA HIS A 10 9.55 -8.01 5.61
C HIS A 10 10.99 -8.37 5.32
N SER A 11 11.24 -9.41 4.51
CA SER A 11 12.60 -9.78 4.13
C SER A 11 13.29 -8.64 3.38
N CYS A 12 12.60 -8.04 2.41
CA CYS A 12 13.12 -6.91 1.64
C CYS A 12 13.44 -5.70 2.52
N ILE A 13 12.53 -5.35 3.43
CA ILE A 13 12.72 -4.22 4.35
C ILE A 13 13.86 -4.50 5.34
N THR A 14 13.95 -5.73 5.88
CA THR A 14 15.01 -6.11 6.82
C THR A 14 16.38 -6.07 6.16
N MET A 15 16.48 -6.55 4.91
CA MET A 15 17.69 -6.43 4.11
C MET A 15 18.08 -4.96 3.89
N ALA A 16 17.14 -4.12 3.43
CA ALA A 16 17.41 -2.71 3.22
C ALA A 16 17.92 -2.02 4.50
N ILE A 17 17.38 -2.35 5.67
CA ILE A 17 17.87 -1.76 6.93
C ILE A 17 19.26 -2.24 7.30
N SER A 18 19.58 -3.51 7.04
CA SER A 18 20.94 -3.99 7.23
C SER A 18 21.94 -3.22 6.37
N ASP A 19 21.53 -2.72 5.20
CA ASP A 19 22.40 -1.92 4.33
C ASP A 19 22.49 -0.46 4.77
N PHE A 20 21.37 0.12 5.24
CA PHE A 20 21.28 1.56 5.57
C PHE A 20 21.55 1.90 7.06
N TYR A 21 21.58 0.92 7.97
CA TYR A 21 21.92 1.01 9.41
C TYR A 21 21.24 2.13 10.23
N ALA A 22 20.15 2.75 9.74
CA ALA A 22 19.63 4.01 10.29
C ALA A 22 18.22 3.93 10.89
N LEU A 23 17.57 2.77 10.88
CA LEU A 23 16.14 2.66 11.22
C LEU A 23 15.85 1.52 12.21
N LEU A 24 14.97 1.79 13.18
CA LEU A 24 14.39 0.80 14.08
C LEU A 24 12.98 0.43 13.59
N ILE A 25 12.72 -0.86 13.37
CA ILE A 25 11.39 -1.34 12.95
C ILE A 25 10.60 -1.90 14.11
N HIS A 26 9.30 -1.61 14.07
CA HIS A 26 8.29 -2.30 14.86
C HIS A 26 7.27 -2.97 13.93
N THR A 27 7.31 -4.30 13.85
CA THR A 27 6.40 -5.08 13.00
C THR A 27 5.11 -5.42 13.73
N ARG A 28 3.97 -5.37 13.03
CA ARG A 28 2.68 -5.87 13.50
C ARG A 28 2.02 -6.70 12.40
N ASP A 29 1.31 -7.75 12.78
CA ASP A 29 0.52 -8.57 11.87
C ASP A 29 -0.96 -8.29 12.11
N SER A 30 -1.69 -7.90 11.05
CA SER A 30 -3.14 -7.72 11.12
C SER A 30 -3.90 -9.02 10.89
N GLU A 31 -3.21 -10.09 10.46
CA GLU A 31 -3.81 -11.37 10.06
C GLU A 31 -4.91 -11.19 9.00
N GLY A 32 -4.86 -10.10 8.21
CA GLY A 32 -5.89 -9.76 7.22
C GLY A 32 -7.16 -9.12 7.79
N HIS A 33 -7.24 -8.85 9.09
CA HIS A 33 -8.44 -8.33 9.74
C HIS A 33 -8.36 -6.80 9.94
N PRO A 34 -9.36 -6.02 9.48
CA PRO A 34 -9.33 -4.55 9.59
C PRO A 34 -9.27 -4.02 11.04
N ASP A 35 -9.95 -4.68 11.98
CA ASP A 35 -9.95 -4.32 13.39
C ASP A 35 -8.57 -4.53 14.04
N LYS A 36 -7.90 -5.65 13.71
CA LYS A 36 -6.53 -5.92 14.13
C LYS A 36 -5.55 -4.92 13.52
N ALA A 37 -5.74 -4.55 12.25
CA ALA A 37 -4.94 -3.51 11.59
C ALA A 37 -5.05 -2.16 12.31
N LEU A 38 -6.28 -1.74 12.67
CA LEU A 38 -6.52 -0.51 13.41
C LEU A 38 -5.85 -0.54 14.79
N SER A 39 -6.03 -1.63 15.54
CA SER A 39 -5.41 -1.83 16.86
C SER A 39 -3.88 -1.80 16.78
N ALA A 40 -3.30 -2.45 15.76
CA ALA A 40 -1.87 -2.45 15.50
C ALA A 40 -1.34 -1.04 15.23
N VAL A 41 -2.03 -0.25 14.40
CA VAL A 41 -1.63 1.14 14.13
C VAL A 41 -1.72 2.00 15.39
N TYR A 42 -2.78 1.88 16.19
CA TYR A 42 -2.85 2.57 17.47
C TYR A 42 -1.71 2.20 18.41
N ASN A 43 -1.33 0.92 18.46
CA ASN A 43 -0.19 0.45 19.24
C ASN A 43 1.13 1.08 18.75
N LEU A 44 1.34 1.13 17.42
CA LEU A 44 2.52 1.75 16.82
C LEU A 44 2.60 3.25 17.13
N LEU A 45 1.48 3.96 17.05
CA LEU A 45 1.44 5.40 17.30
C LEU A 45 1.58 5.76 18.79
N LYS A 46 0.89 5.04 19.69
CA LYS A 46 0.82 5.41 21.11
C LYS A 46 1.91 4.79 21.95
N LYS A 47 2.30 3.54 21.68
CA LYS A 47 3.30 2.82 22.46
C LYS A 47 4.69 2.93 21.84
N ALA A 48 4.83 2.55 20.57
CA ALA A 48 6.12 2.59 19.89
C ALA A 48 6.52 4.00 19.43
N LYS A 49 5.55 4.90 19.26
CA LYS A 49 5.74 6.29 18.81
C LYS A 49 6.53 6.38 17.49
N VAL A 50 6.13 5.55 16.53
CA VAL A 50 6.76 5.52 15.19
C VAL A 50 6.59 6.84 14.45
N GLN A 51 7.56 7.16 13.59
CA GLN A 51 7.55 8.36 12.75
C GLN A 51 6.90 8.14 11.38
N ALA A 52 6.78 6.88 10.95
CA ALA A 52 6.13 6.49 9.72
C ALA A 52 5.60 5.06 9.86
N ILE A 53 4.59 4.72 9.07
CA ILE A 53 4.04 3.37 8.98
C ILE A 53 4.10 2.94 7.52
N ILE A 54 4.53 1.72 7.28
CA ILE A 54 4.51 1.07 5.97
C ILE A 54 3.62 -0.15 6.15
N GLY A 55 2.70 -0.41 5.23
CA GLY A 55 2.08 -1.72 5.28
C GLY A 55 0.77 -1.91 4.56
N PRO A 56 -0.32 -1.17 4.84
CA PRO A 56 -1.64 -1.72 4.63
C PRO A 56 -1.79 -2.21 3.18
N GLU A 57 -1.88 -3.55 3.07
CA GLU A 57 -1.73 -4.31 1.83
C GLU A 57 -3.06 -4.39 1.08
N THR A 58 -4.15 -3.98 1.72
CA THR A 58 -5.50 -4.00 1.18
C THR A 58 -6.19 -2.64 1.31
N HIS A 59 -7.14 -2.37 0.41
CA HIS A 59 -7.83 -1.09 0.30
C HIS A 59 -8.62 -0.73 1.57
N LEU A 60 -9.37 -1.69 2.12
CA LEU A 60 -10.25 -1.43 3.26
C LEU A 60 -9.50 -0.95 4.52
N PRO A 61 -8.45 -1.65 5.01
CA PRO A 61 -7.60 -1.12 6.08
C PRO A 61 -6.95 0.22 5.72
N SER A 62 -6.48 0.40 4.49
CA SER A 62 -5.84 1.65 4.08
C SER A 62 -6.80 2.85 4.17
N LYS A 63 -8.04 2.69 3.68
CA LYS A 63 -9.08 3.72 3.75
C LYS A 63 -9.47 4.04 5.19
N LEU A 64 -9.62 3.01 6.05
CA LEU A 64 -9.92 3.20 7.47
C LEU A 64 -8.79 3.92 8.22
N LEU A 65 -7.54 3.62 7.87
CA LEU A 65 -6.34 4.17 8.52
C LEU A 65 -5.98 5.59 8.06
N SER A 66 -6.52 6.05 6.93
CA SER A 66 -6.29 7.40 6.39
C SER A 66 -6.59 8.50 7.42
N LEU A 67 -7.77 8.45 8.04
CA LEU A 67 -8.20 9.40 9.09
C LEU A 67 -7.29 9.34 10.33
N VAL A 68 -6.77 8.16 10.66
CA VAL A 68 -5.84 7.98 11.78
C VAL A 68 -4.48 8.60 11.45
N ALA A 69 -3.98 8.41 10.22
CA ALA A 69 -2.75 9.01 9.73
C ALA A 69 -2.82 10.54 9.79
N ASP A 70 -3.90 11.11 9.26
CA ASP A 70 -4.09 12.56 9.22
C ASP A 70 -4.18 13.15 10.62
N LYS A 71 -4.97 12.54 11.50
CA LYS A 71 -5.11 12.99 12.89
C LYS A 71 -3.81 12.85 13.68
N ALA A 72 -3.03 11.80 13.44
CA ALA A 72 -1.75 11.59 14.09
C ALA A 72 -0.62 12.42 13.47
N THR A 73 -0.83 12.98 12.27
CA THR A 73 0.21 13.59 11.43
C THR A 73 1.41 12.67 11.21
N VAL A 74 1.15 11.36 11.11
CA VAL A 74 2.16 10.33 10.87
C VAL A 74 1.89 9.71 9.50
N PRO A 75 2.85 9.78 8.55
CA PRO A 75 2.65 9.26 7.21
C PRO A 75 2.46 7.73 7.22
N ILE A 76 1.47 7.27 6.46
CA ILE A 76 1.25 5.87 6.14
C ILE A 76 1.57 5.66 4.66
N PHE A 77 2.54 4.80 4.38
CA PHE A 77 2.86 4.32 3.04
C PHE A 77 2.12 2.99 2.79
N SER A 78 1.12 3.04 1.92
CA SER A 78 0.22 1.93 1.59
C SER A 78 0.64 1.25 0.28
N PHE A 79 0.50 -0.07 0.23
CA PHE A 79 0.66 -0.84 -1.02
C PHE A 79 -0.63 -0.89 -1.84
N ALA A 80 -1.78 -0.62 -1.21
CA ALA A 80 -3.10 -0.76 -1.84
C ALA A 80 -3.72 0.59 -2.23
N SER A 81 -3.65 1.60 -1.37
CA SER A 81 -4.39 2.85 -1.62
C SER A 81 -3.61 3.88 -2.42
N LEU A 82 -4.36 4.61 -3.26
CA LEU A 82 -3.89 5.81 -3.95
C LEU A 82 -3.65 6.96 -2.97
N SER A 83 -2.66 7.78 -3.28
CA SER A 83 -2.48 9.08 -2.64
C SER A 83 -3.65 9.99 -2.99
N SER A 84 -4.27 10.64 -2.01
CA SER A 84 -5.37 11.59 -2.21
C SER A 84 -5.06 12.92 -1.53
N ARG A 85 -5.55 14.02 -2.10
CA ARG A 85 -5.47 15.35 -1.45
C ARG A 85 -6.32 15.43 -0.18
N GLU A 86 -7.33 14.57 -0.06
CA GLU A 86 -8.20 14.51 1.12
C GLU A 86 -7.47 13.92 2.33
N HIS A 87 -6.48 13.05 2.09
CA HIS A 87 -5.72 12.34 3.11
C HIS A 87 -4.21 12.57 2.91
N PRO A 88 -3.70 13.76 3.26
CA PRO A 88 -2.33 14.17 2.95
C PRO A 88 -1.24 13.33 3.64
N TYR A 89 -1.59 12.53 4.66
CA TYR A 89 -0.67 11.62 5.32
C TYR A 89 -0.78 10.16 4.81
N LEU A 90 -1.56 9.90 3.76
CA LEU A 90 -1.62 8.60 3.09
C LEU A 90 -0.90 8.65 1.74
N PHE A 91 0.14 7.82 1.60
CA PHE A 91 1.00 7.78 0.42
C PHE A 91 0.98 6.40 -0.23
N GLN A 92 0.88 6.35 -1.55
CA GLN A 92 1.01 5.12 -2.32
C GLN A 92 2.49 4.73 -2.53
N ILE A 93 2.82 3.46 -2.28
CA ILE A 93 4.13 2.86 -2.64
C ILE A 93 4.11 2.28 -4.06
N LYS A 94 2.95 1.76 -4.48
CA LYS A 94 2.76 1.06 -5.76
C LYS A 94 2.96 2.00 -6.97
N GLN A 95 3.43 1.41 -8.06
CA GLN A 95 3.67 2.09 -9.33
C GLN A 95 2.36 2.59 -9.96
N ASP A 96 2.43 3.75 -10.61
CA ASP A 96 1.32 4.42 -11.28
C ASP A 96 0.63 3.50 -12.31
N LYS A 97 -0.67 3.20 -12.09
CA LYS A 97 -1.51 2.39 -13.01
C LYS A 97 -1.52 2.97 -14.43
N SER A 98 -1.34 4.29 -14.60
CA SER A 98 -1.20 4.94 -15.91
C SER A 98 -0.01 4.40 -16.70
N SER A 99 1.09 4.08 -16.03
CA SER A 99 2.29 3.52 -16.69
C SER A 99 2.01 2.11 -17.23
N MET A 100 1.22 1.32 -16.49
CA MET A 100 0.76 0.00 -16.94
C MET A 100 -0.19 0.13 -18.15
N ALA A 101 -1.19 1.02 -18.07
CA ALA A 101 -2.12 1.28 -19.17
C ALA A 101 -1.39 1.73 -20.45
N LYS A 102 -0.41 2.64 -20.33
CA LYS A 102 0.45 3.07 -21.44
C LYS A 102 1.22 1.91 -22.07
N SER A 103 1.67 0.96 -21.25
CA SER A 103 2.39 -0.23 -21.72
C SER A 103 1.48 -1.16 -22.52
N ILE A 104 0.23 -1.37 -22.06
CA ILE A 104 -0.77 -2.14 -22.81
C ILE A 104 -1.09 -1.46 -24.15
N VAL A 105 -1.31 -0.14 -24.14
CA VAL A 105 -1.56 0.64 -25.36
C VAL A 105 -0.39 0.53 -26.35
N ALA A 106 0.85 0.56 -25.86
CA ALA A 106 2.03 0.39 -26.72
C ALA A 106 2.05 -1.00 -27.38
N LEU A 107 1.67 -2.04 -26.65
CA LEU A 107 1.59 -3.41 -27.16
C LEU A 107 0.46 -3.59 -28.19
N VAL A 108 -0.74 -3.06 -27.93
CA VAL A 108 -1.85 -3.06 -28.89
C VAL A 108 -1.43 -2.39 -30.21
N LYS A 109 -0.74 -1.25 -30.11
CA LYS A 109 -0.24 -0.51 -31.28
C LYS A 109 0.85 -1.27 -32.03
N SER A 110 1.74 -1.98 -31.35
CA SER A 110 2.84 -2.71 -32.02
C SER A 110 2.35 -3.89 -32.87
N TYR A 111 1.18 -4.44 -32.54
CA TYR A 111 0.58 -5.57 -33.27
C TYR A 111 -0.62 -5.16 -34.16
N ASN A 112 -0.90 -3.86 -34.28
CA ASN A 112 -2.01 -3.33 -35.07
C ASN A 112 -3.37 -3.99 -34.73
N TRP A 113 -3.60 -4.33 -33.46
CA TRP A 113 -4.90 -4.85 -33.03
C TRP A 113 -5.95 -3.75 -33.09
N MET A 114 -7.07 -4.06 -33.75
CA MET A 114 -8.17 -3.12 -33.98
C MET A 114 -9.24 -3.19 -32.88
N ASP A 115 -9.36 -4.35 -32.23
CA ASP A 115 -10.38 -4.62 -31.21
C ASP A 115 -9.71 -5.13 -29.93
N VAL A 116 -10.12 -4.57 -28.80
CA VAL A 116 -9.65 -4.96 -27.46
C VAL A 116 -10.87 -5.09 -26.56
N ILE A 117 -10.95 -6.20 -25.83
CA ILE A 117 -11.97 -6.41 -24.79
C ILE A 117 -11.29 -6.26 -23.44
N PHE A 118 -11.81 -5.34 -22.64
CA PHE A 118 -11.34 -5.13 -21.27
C PHE A 118 -12.29 -5.83 -20.30
N VAL A 119 -11.73 -6.67 -19.42
CA VAL A 119 -12.46 -7.36 -18.36
C VAL A 119 -11.80 -6.97 -17.05
N HIS A 120 -12.59 -6.44 -16.12
CA HIS A 120 -12.12 -6.06 -14.79
C HIS A 120 -13.07 -6.58 -13.73
N GLU A 121 -12.55 -6.69 -12.51
CA GLU A 121 -13.37 -6.93 -11.33
C GLU A 121 -14.05 -5.61 -10.91
N ASP A 122 -15.32 -5.67 -10.52
CA ASP A 122 -16.07 -4.52 -10.05
C ASP A 122 -15.74 -4.23 -8.57
N ASN A 123 -14.54 -3.70 -8.35
CA ASN A 123 -14.07 -3.26 -7.05
C ASN A 123 -13.20 -2.00 -7.19
N ASP A 124 -12.79 -1.42 -6.05
CA ASP A 124 -11.93 -0.22 -5.99
C ASP A 124 -10.61 -0.39 -6.78
N ASP A 125 -10.13 -1.63 -6.94
CA ASP A 125 -8.91 -1.90 -7.71
C ASP A 125 -9.14 -1.87 -9.22
N GLY A 126 -10.29 -2.40 -9.67
CA GLY A 126 -10.63 -2.55 -11.09
C GLY A 126 -11.34 -1.35 -11.73
N THR A 127 -11.91 -0.44 -10.94
CA THR A 127 -12.59 0.78 -11.43
C THR A 127 -11.64 1.95 -11.76
N GLU A 128 -10.35 1.80 -11.51
CA GLU A 128 -9.33 2.87 -11.63
C GLU A 128 -8.37 2.70 -12.83
N ILE A 129 -8.77 1.98 -13.89
CA ILE A 129 -7.96 1.76 -15.12
C ILE A 129 -8.40 2.72 -16.23
#